data_AF-A0A0D0DS50-F1
#
_entry.id   AF-A0A0D0DS50-F1
#
_cell.length_a   1.000
_cell.length_b   1.000
_cell.length_c   1.000
_cell.angle_alpha   90.00
_cell.angle_beta   90.00
_cell.angle_gamma   90.00
#
_symmetry.space_group_name_H-M   'P 1'
#
loop_
_entity.id
_entity.type
_entity.pdbx_description
1 polymer ?
#
loop_
_entity_poly.entity_id
_entity_poly.type
_entity_poly.pdbx_seq_one_letter_code
_entity_poly.pdbx_strand_id
1 'polypeptide(L)' 'MKEVPTWRFISQSILIERLKINGSLARVTIRHLEKEGLIKRIVHHSGQLIYTRLTTASD' A
#
# COMPACT_ATOMS: atom_id res chain seq x y z
N MET A 1 6.79 9.69 6.21
CA MET A 1 5.75 8.79 5.67
C MET A 1 4.94 9.38 4.49
N LYS A 2 5.31 10.54 3.93
CA LYS A 2 4.53 11.18 2.83
C LYS A 2 4.65 10.49 1.46
N GLU A 3 5.57 9.56 1.26
CA GLU A 3 5.87 9.03 -0.08
C GLU A 3 4.95 7.88 -0.50
N VAL A 4 4.59 6.95 0.38
CA VAL A 4 3.84 5.74 0.00
C VAL A 4 2.47 6.05 -0.63
N PRO A 5 1.64 6.95 -0.07
CA PRO A 5 0.32 7.27 -0.64
C PRO A 5 0.40 7.97 -2.01
N THR A 6 1.58 8.43 -2.45
CA THR A 6 1.73 9.07 -3.76
C THR A 6 1.92 8.06 -4.89
N TRP A 7 2.27 6.81 -4.56
CA TRP A 7 2.60 5.81 -5.56
C TRP A 7 1.35 5.27 -6.25
N ARG A 8 1.43 5.07 -7.58
CA ARG A 8 0.32 4.50 -8.35
C ARG A 8 0.05 3.03 -7.99
N PHE A 9 1.11 2.28 -7.70
CA PHE A 9 1.03 0.85 -7.38
C PHE A 9 1.69 0.60 -6.03
N ILE A 10 0.94 -0.03 -5.13
CA ILE A 10 1.34 -0.28 -3.74
C ILE A 10 1.15 -1.77 -3.46
N SER A 11 2.25 -2.45 -3.12
CA SER A 11 2.26 -3.86 -2.72
C SER A 11 3.41 -4.12 -1.75
N GLN A 12 3.40 -5.26 -1.08
CA GLN A 12 4.44 -5.64 -0.13
C GLN A 12 5.85 -5.64 -0.77
N SER A 13 5.98 -6.15 -2.00
CA SER A 13 7.28 -6.26 -2.68
C SER A 13 7.85 -4.89 -3.05
N ILE A 14 6.99 -3.96 -3.50
CA ILE A 14 7.40 -2.59 -3.85
C ILE A 14 7.87 -1.82 -2.61
N LEU A 15 7.21 -2.01 -1.48
CA LEU A 15 7.61 -1.39 -0.22
C LEU A 15 8.99 -1.89 0.24
N ILE A 16 9.25 -3.19 0.14
CA ILE A 16 10.55 -3.80 0.46
C ILE A 16 11.64 -3.22 -0.45
N GLU A 17 11.38 -3.15 -1.76
CA GLU A 17 12.36 -2.66 -2.74
C GLU A 17 12.70 -1.19 -2.53
N ARG A 18 11.70 -0.34 -2.31
CA ARG A 18 11.87 1.12 -2.23
C ARG A 18 12.29 1.62 -0.86
N LEU A 19 11.67 1.11 0.20
CA LEU A 19 11.93 1.56 1.58
C LEU A 19 13.03 0.71 2.27
N LYS A 20 13.50 -0.36 1.62
CA LYS A 20 14.49 -1.29 2.17
C LYS A 20 14.08 -1.85 3.54
N ILE A 21 12.79 -2.15 3.68
CA ILE A 21 12.19 -2.73 4.91
C ILE A 21 11.91 -4.22 4.75
N ASN A 22 11.70 -4.92 5.86
CA ASN A 22 11.28 -6.31 5.85
C ASN A 22 9.79 -6.47 5.49
N GLY A 23 9.41 -7.68 5.06
CA GLY A 23 8.03 -7.96 4.65
C GLY A 23 7.01 -7.90 5.79
N SER A 24 7.42 -8.18 7.03
CA SER A 24 6.54 -8.03 8.20
C SER A 24 6.16 -6.58 8.42
N LEU A 25 7.12 -5.64 8.37
CA LEU A 25 6.83 -4.22 8.50
C LEU A 25 6.00 -3.71 7.31
N ALA A 26 6.32 -4.13 6.08
CA ALA A 26 5.54 -3.75 4.90
C ALA A 26 4.04 -4.11 5.04
N ARG A 27 3.73 -5.31 5.57
CA ARG A 27 2.34 -5.74 5.83
C ARG A 27 1.66 -4.91 6.92
N VAL A 28 2.39 -4.51 7.95
CA VAL A 28 1.86 -3.63 9.00
C VAL A 28 1.62 -2.23 8.46
N THR A 29 2.55 -1.69 7.67
CA THR A 29 2.42 -0.38 7.04
C THR A 29 1.22 -0.32 6.09
N ILE A 30 0.99 -1.33 5.25
CA ILE A 30 -0.20 -1.39 4.39
C ILE A 30 -1.48 -1.34 5.23
N ARG A 31 -1.59 -2.16 6.28
CA ARG A 31 -2.76 -2.16 7.18
C ARG A 31 -2.97 -0.82 7.87
N HIS A 32 -1.89 -0.15 8.27
CA HIS A 32 -1.95 1.16 8.90
C HIS A 32 -2.45 2.22 7.92
N LEU A 33 -1.88 2.27 6.71
CA LEU A 33 -2.28 3.21 5.66
C LEU A 33 -3.72 2.97 5.17
N GLU A 34 -4.14 1.71 5.11
CA GLU A 34 -5.53 1.35 4.82
C GLU A 34 -6.48 1.82 5.93
N LYS A 35 -6.11 1.65 7.20
CA LYS A 35 -6.90 2.13 8.35
C LYS A 35 -7.02 3.65 8.39
N GLU A 36 -5.97 4.37 8.00
CA GLU A 36 -5.98 5.83 7.84
C GLU A 36 -6.71 6.29 6.57
N GLY A 37 -7.07 5.37 5.68
CA GLY A 37 -7.76 5.67 4.43
C GLY A 37 -6.88 6.35 3.39
N LEU A 38 -5.55 6.33 3.51
CA LEU A 38 -4.62 7.01 2.59
C LEU A 38 -4.42 6.26 1.26
N ILE A 39 -4.77 4.98 1.23
CA ILE A 39 -4.63 4.10 0.06
C ILE A 39 -5.94 3.36 -0.19
N LYS A 40 -6.24 3.09 -1.46
CA LYS A 40 -7.42 2.34 -1.89
C LYS A 40 -7.04 0.90 -2.18
N ARG A 41 -7.81 -0.03 -1.64
CA ARG A 41 -7.66 -1.47 -1.91
C ARG A 41 -8.24 -1.82 -3.28
N ILE A 42 -7.48 -2.56 -4.07
CA ILE A 42 -7.98 -3.13 -5.35
C ILE A 42 -8.27 -4.62 -5.15
N VAL A 43 -7.27 -5.40 -4.74
CA VAL A 43 -7.39 -6.85 -4.53
C VAL A 43 -6.87 -7.22 -3.16
N HIS A 44 -7.68 -7.98 -2.42
CA HIS A 44 -7.33 -8.54 -1.13
C HIS A 44 -7.43 -10.07 -1.20
N HIS A 45 -6.29 -10.72 -1.45
CA HIS A 45 -6.16 -12.17 -1.45
C HIS A 45 -5.02 -12.58 -0.52
N SER A 46 -5.08 -13.79 0.05
CA SER A 46 -4.05 -14.30 0.97
C SER A 46 -2.65 -14.35 0.34
N GLY A 47 -2.58 -14.57 -0.97
CA GLY A 47 -1.32 -14.59 -1.73
C GLY A 47 -0.85 -13.23 -2.25
N GLN A 48 -1.73 -12.24 -2.38
CA GLN A 48 -1.37 -10.96 -3.00
C GLN A 48 -2.22 -9.80 -2.44
N LEU A 49 -1.51 -8.76 -2.00
CA LEU A 49 -2.07 -7.50 -1.51
C LEU A 49 -1.79 -6.41 -2.55
N ILE A 50 -2.84 -5.92 -3.22
CA ILE A 50 -2.73 -4.88 -4.25
C ILE A 50 -3.55 -3.66 -3.85
N TYR A 51 -2.85 -2.54 -3.75
CA TYR A 51 -3.40 -1.24 -3.39
C TYR A 51 -2.95 -0.19 -4.41
N THR A 52 -3.68 0.91 -4.44
CA THR A 52 -3.36 2.10 -5.22
C THR A 52 -3.52 3.35 -4.37
N ARG A 53 -2.93 4.46 -4.82
CA ARG A 53 -3.19 5.76 -4.23
C ARG A 53 -4.65 6.15 -4.35
N LEU A 54 -5.11 7.00 -3.44
CA LEU A 54 -6.40 7.66 -3.62
C LEU A 54 -6.38 8.52 -4.89
N THR A 55 -7.41 8.37 -5.70
CA THR A 55 -7.73 9.25 -6.82
C THR A 55 -8.95 10.07 -6.45
N THR A 56 -8.91 11.38 -6.70
CA THR A 56 -10.07 12.28 -6.53
C THR A 56 -11.18 12.04 -7.55
N ALA A 57 -10.88 11.31 -8.63
CA ALA A 57 -11.89 10.70 -9.47
C ALA A 57 -12.51 9.52 -8.69
N SER A 58 -13.69 9.78 -8.13
CA SER A 58 -14.62 8.79 -7.62
C SER A 58 -14.92 7.74 -8.69
N ASP A 59 -15.07 6.47 -8.26
CA ASP A 59 -15.79 5.46 -9.04
C ASP A 59 -17.25 5.88 -9.23
#